data_AF-A0A9Q1F7V8-F1
#
_entry.id   AF-A0A9Q1F7V8-F1
#
_cell.length_a   1.000
_cell.length_b   1.000
_cell.length_c   1.000
_cell.angle_alpha   90.00
_cell.angle_beta   90.00
_cell.angle_gamma   90.00
#
_symmetry.space_group_name_H-M   'P 1'
#
loop_
_entity.id
_entity.type
_entity.pdbx_description
1 polymer ?
#
loop_
_entity_poly.entity_id
_entity_poly.type
_entity_poly.pdbx_seq_one_letter_code
_entity_poly.pdbx_strand_id
1 'polypeptide(L)'
;MGRSRSRSPSRTKHTKSSKHSKKRSRSRSRDKERAKKRSKSREAKRNRRRESRSRSRSTTASATRRERERERAASPPERIDIFGRTLSKRSALDEKQKKEEEEKKVEFERQRKMPNSVMSFPVASLPVWSKVATTSTNSRQQEIEEKLIEEETARRVEELVAKRVEEELEKRKDEIEREVLRRVEEAKRIMERQLLEELERQRQAELATQKAREEEENSKRKELEKILEENNRKIADAQARLAEDQLRIVEEQRKIHEERMKLEQERQRQQKEEQKMILGKGKSRPKLSFSLKATE
;
A
#
# COMPACT_ATOMS: atom_id res chain seq x y z
N MET A 1 -39.93 26.02 -28.13
CA MET A 1 -40.30 27.38 -27.69
C MET A 1 -41.12 27.28 -26.41
N GLY A 2 -40.96 28.22 -25.46
CA GLY A 2 -41.74 28.37 -24.21
C GLY A 2 -41.43 27.34 -23.11
N ARG A 3 -40.66 27.54 -22.04
CA ARG A 3 -40.57 28.57 -20.98
C ARG A 3 -41.79 28.70 -20.05
N SER A 4 -41.46 28.57 -18.74
CA SER A 4 -42.12 29.08 -17.52
C SER A 4 -43.01 28.06 -16.77
N ARG A 5 -42.70 27.60 -15.55
CA ARG A 5 -42.28 28.20 -14.24
C ARG A 5 -43.47 28.34 -13.27
N SER A 6 -43.22 27.80 -12.07
CA SER A 6 -43.71 28.16 -10.72
C SER A 6 -45.19 27.96 -10.35
N ARG A 7 -45.40 27.08 -9.36
CA ARG A 7 -46.45 27.25 -8.35
C ARG A 7 -45.85 27.00 -6.96
N SER A 8 -45.74 28.08 -6.18
CA SER A 8 -45.67 28.05 -4.72
C SER A 8 -46.78 28.95 -4.20
N PRO A 9 -47.57 28.47 -3.23
CA PRO A 9 -47.85 29.24 -2.01
C PRO A 9 -47.70 28.30 -0.79
N SER A 10 -47.49 28.69 0.46
CA SER A 10 -47.54 29.98 1.15
C SER A 10 -46.76 29.81 2.48
N ARG A 11 -46.22 30.93 2.95
CA ARG A 11 -45.37 31.10 4.12
C ARG A 11 -46.23 31.30 5.37
N THR A 12 -46.22 30.37 6.32
CA THR A 12 -46.81 30.56 7.65
C THR A 12 -45.78 31.17 8.61
N LYS A 13 -46.18 32.26 9.28
CA LYS A 13 -45.41 32.97 10.31
C LYS A 13 -45.73 32.35 11.67
N HIS A 14 -44.72 31.97 12.45
CA HIS A 14 -44.87 31.79 13.90
C HIS A 14 -43.83 32.63 14.66
N THR A 15 -44.32 33.15 15.77
CA THR A 15 -43.85 34.26 16.59
C THR A 15 -42.77 33.84 17.59
N LYS A 16 -41.98 34.83 18.05
CA LYS A 16 -40.93 34.68 19.07
C LYS A 16 -41.54 34.49 20.47
N SER A 17 -40.97 33.63 21.30
CA SER A 17 -40.51 33.97 22.67
C SER A 17 -40.00 32.74 23.44
N SER A 18 -38.87 32.90 24.13
CA SER A 18 -38.63 32.44 25.52
C SER A 18 -37.12 32.44 25.81
N LYS A 19 -36.71 33.27 26.77
CA LYS A 19 -35.34 33.43 27.27
C LYS A 19 -35.19 32.65 28.58
N HIS A 20 -34.10 31.88 28.66
CA HIS A 20 -33.32 31.46 29.84
C HIS A 20 -33.94 30.54 30.92
N SER A 21 -33.26 29.40 31.16
CA SER A 21 -32.64 29.18 32.47
C SER A 21 -31.36 28.34 32.34
N LYS A 22 -30.33 28.78 33.07
CA LYS A 22 -29.01 28.19 33.16
C LYS A 22 -29.02 27.32 34.41
N LYS A 23 -28.92 25.99 34.27
CA LYS A 23 -28.44 25.14 35.37
C LYS A 23 -27.30 24.26 34.89
N ARG A 24 -26.20 24.47 35.59
CA ARG A 24 -24.88 23.87 35.49
C ARG A 24 -24.92 22.63 36.36
N SER A 25 -24.85 21.44 35.76
CA SER A 25 -24.41 20.23 36.47
C SER A 25 -23.36 19.53 35.61
N ARG A 26 -22.28 19.23 36.30
CA ARG A 26 -20.96 18.90 35.82
C ARG A 26 -20.81 17.40 36.05
N SER A 27 -20.85 16.59 35.00
CA SER A 27 -20.48 15.17 35.08
C SER A 27 -19.61 14.83 33.87
N ARG A 28 -18.31 14.71 34.13
CA ARG A 28 -17.27 14.26 33.20
C ARG A 28 -17.45 12.76 32.98
N SER A 29 -17.73 12.31 31.75
CA SER A 29 -17.38 10.94 31.26
C SER A 29 -17.98 10.54 29.90
N ARG A 30 -18.01 11.39 28.85
CA ARG A 30 -18.51 10.93 27.53
C ARG A 30 -17.86 11.51 26.26
N ASP A 31 -16.64 12.04 26.34
CA ASP A 31 -16.01 12.70 25.17
C ASP A 31 -15.10 11.81 24.29
N LYS A 32 -14.78 10.57 24.68
CA LYS A 32 -13.90 9.71 23.85
C LYS A 32 -14.58 8.98 22.68
N GLU A 33 -15.89 8.77 22.70
CA GLU A 33 -16.58 8.04 21.61
C GLU A 33 -17.15 8.93 20.50
N ARG A 34 -17.51 10.19 20.80
CA ARG A 34 -18.16 11.07 19.81
C ARG A 34 -17.19 11.65 18.77
N ALA A 35 -15.88 11.68 19.07
CA ALA A 35 -14.86 12.21 18.18
C ALA A 35 -14.59 11.29 16.96
N LYS A 36 -14.64 9.95 17.13
CA LYS A 36 -14.37 8.98 16.04
C LYS A 36 -15.48 8.91 14.98
N LYS A 37 -16.74 9.18 15.34
CA LYS A 37 -17.86 9.16 14.38
C LYS A 37 -18.01 10.46 13.58
N ARG A 38 -17.46 11.59 14.07
CA ARG A 38 -17.57 12.91 13.41
C ARG A 38 -16.52 13.15 12.31
N SER A 39 -15.39 12.44 12.32
CA SER A 39 -14.35 12.54 11.29
C SER A 39 -14.68 11.74 10.03
N LYS A 40 -15.16 10.49 10.16
CA LYS A 40 -15.44 9.60 9.02
C LYS A 40 -16.58 10.10 8.09
N SER A 41 -17.59 10.75 8.66
CA SER A 41 -18.72 11.34 7.90
C SER A 41 -18.34 12.58 7.09
N ARG A 42 -17.41 13.42 7.61
CA ARG A 42 -16.91 14.61 6.90
C ARG A 42 -15.95 14.24 5.77
N GLU A 43 -15.11 13.22 5.96
CA GLU A 43 -14.22 12.67 4.93
C GLU A 43 -15.04 12.12 3.74
N ALA A 44 -16.09 11.33 4.02
CA ALA A 44 -16.93 10.73 2.99
C ALA A 44 -17.70 11.76 2.14
N LYS A 45 -18.15 12.87 2.74
CA LYS A 45 -18.76 14.00 2.01
C LYS A 45 -17.72 14.80 1.21
N ARG A 46 -16.48 14.92 1.69
CA ARG A 46 -15.37 15.53 0.92
C ARG A 46 -15.00 14.67 -0.30
N ASN A 47 -14.94 13.34 -0.14
CA ASN A 47 -14.63 12.43 -1.25
C ASN A 47 -15.73 12.39 -2.31
N ARG A 48 -17.01 12.34 -1.93
CA ARG A 48 -18.11 12.45 -2.91
C ARG A 48 -18.09 13.78 -3.68
N ARG A 49 -17.72 14.89 -3.04
CA ARG A 49 -17.59 16.21 -3.69
C ARG A 49 -16.33 16.33 -4.57
N ARG A 50 -15.28 15.54 -4.28
CA ARG A 50 -14.10 15.42 -5.15
C ARG A 50 -14.44 14.62 -6.41
N GLU A 51 -15.06 13.45 -6.24
CA GLU A 51 -15.43 12.53 -7.32
C GLU A 51 -16.42 13.14 -8.33
N SER A 52 -17.41 13.90 -7.83
CA SER A 52 -18.38 14.61 -8.68
C SER A 52 -17.84 15.89 -9.32
N ARG A 53 -16.70 16.41 -8.86
CA ARG A 53 -16.00 17.56 -9.48
C ARG A 53 -14.93 17.11 -10.49
N SER A 54 -14.53 15.84 -10.45
CA SER A 54 -13.60 15.21 -11.40
C SER A 54 -14.26 14.84 -12.73
N ARG A 55 -15.60 14.71 -12.80
CA ARG A 55 -16.32 14.26 -14.00
C ARG A 55 -16.89 15.37 -14.90
N SER A 56 -16.62 16.66 -14.64
CA SER A 56 -17.21 17.76 -15.43
C SER A 56 -16.23 18.87 -15.84
N ARG A 57 -14.95 18.57 -16.05
CA ARG A 57 -14.04 19.50 -16.73
C ARG A 57 -13.48 18.84 -18.00
N SER A 58 -14.13 19.24 -19.08
CA SER A 58 -13.83 19.04 -20.49
C SER A 58 -12.34 18.92 -20.84
N THR A 59 -12.07 17.99 -21.77
CA THR A 59 -10.79 17.61 -22.37
C THR A 59 -10.13 18.68 -23.24
N THR A 60 -10.68 19.89 -23.32
CA THR A 60 -10.16 21.00 -24.15
C THR A 60 -9.27 21.99 -23.37
N ALA A 61 -9.35 22.04 -22.04
CA ALA A 61 -8.47 22.88 -21.21
C ALA A 61 -7.11 22.23 -20.90
N SER A 62 -7.01 20.90 -21.04
CA SER A 62 -5.77 20.14 -20.84
C SER A 62 -4.83 20.19 -22.04
N ALA A 63 -5.33 20.50 -23.24
CA ALA A 63 -4.51 20.65 -24.44
C ALA A 63 -3.70 21.95 -24.41
N THR A 64 -4.33 23.08 -24.10
CA THR A 64 -3.67 24.41 -24.05
C THR A 64 -2.71 24.58 -22.88
N ARG A 65 -2.90 23.82 -21.78
CA ARG A 65 -1.96 23.80 -20.65
C ARG A 65 -0.73 22.90 -20.93
N ARG A 66 -0.91 21.79 -21.65
CA ARG A 66 0.21 20.92 -22.07
C ARG A 66 1.10 21.57 -23.12
N GLU A 67 0.58 22.44 -23.98
CA GLU A 67 1.40 23.24 -24.90
C GLU A 67 2.25 24.27 -24.15
N ARG A 68 1.70 24.99 -23.17
CA ARG A 68 2.47 25.97 -22.39
C ARG A 68 3.50 25.37 -21.42
N GLU A 69 3.30 24.13 -20.97
CA GLU A 69 4.30 23.42 -20.15
C GLU A 69 5.43 22.81 -20.99
N ARG A 70 5.25 22.64 -22.30
CA ARG A 70 6.30 22.13 -23.21
C ARG A 70 7.35 23.17 -23.60
N GLU A 71 7.04 24.46 -23.51
CA GLU A 71 7.96 25.54 -23.88
C GLU A 71 8.78 26.10 -22.70
N ARG A 72 8.50 25.69 -21.46
CA ARG A 72 9.35 26.03 -20.31
C ARG A 72 10.31 24.88 -20.05
N ALA A 73 11.46 24.96 -20.72
CA ALA A 73 12.63 24.09 -20.62
C ALA A 73 12.57 23.05 -19.49
N ALA A 74 12.39 21.78 -19.88
CA ALA A 74 12.43 20.64 -18.99
C ALA A 74 13.73 20.65 -18.18
N SER A 75 13.64 21.09 -16.93
CA SER A 75 14.72 20.90 -15.97
C SER A 75 14.88 19.39 -15.75
N PRO A 76 16.11 18.85 -15.73
CA PRO A 76 16.34 17.42 -15.57
C PRO A 76 15.62 16.89 -14.31
N PRO A 77 14.98 15.71 -14.36
CA PRO A 77 14.29 15.16 -13.20
C PRO A 77 15.27 15.06 -12.03
N GLU A 78 14.88 15.58 -10.86
CA GLU A 78 15.69 15.49 -9.64
C GLU A 78 16.10 14.03 -9.42
N ARG A 79 17.40 13.74 -9.50
CA ARG A 79 17.91 12.40 -9.20
C ARG A 79 17.76 12.16 -7.70
N ILE A 80 17.00 11.12 -7.37
CA ILE A 80 16.78 10.65 -6.02
C ILE A 80 17.70 9.45 -5.81
N ASP A 81 18.47 9.48 -4.72
CA ASP A 81 19.35 8.37 -4.33
C ASP A 81 18.54 7.15 -3.83
N ILE A 82 19.16 5.98 -3.73
CA ILE A 82 18.56 4.73 -3.21
C ILE A 82 17.93 4.91 -1.82
N PHE A 83 18.39 5.91 -1.04
CA PHE A 83 17.83 6.28 0.25
C PHE A 83 16.73 7.37 0.21
N GLY A 84 16.20 7.70 -0.97
CA GLY A 84 15.06 8.62 -1.11
C GLY A 84 15.37 10.10 -0.88
N ARG A 85 16.66 10.50 -0.88
CA ARG A 85 17.09 11.90 -0.69
C ARG A 85 17.32 12.58 -2.04
N THR A 86 16.90 13.84 -2.17
CA THR A 86 17.11 14.62 -3.40
C THR A 86 18.58 15.05 -3.52
N LEU A 87 19.27 14.58 -4.57
CA LEU A 87 20.72 14.81 -4.75
C LEU A 87 21.06 16.27 -5.11
N SER A 88 20.07 17.05 -5.56
CA SER A 88 20.25 18.44 -6.03
C SER A 88 20.82 19.39 -4.96
N LYS A 89 20.53 19.16 -3.67
CA LYS A 89 21.04 20.03 -2.59
C LYS A 89 22.49 19.72 -2.18
N ARG A 90 23.00 18.53 -2.48
CA ARG A 90 24.38 18.12 -2.17
C ARG A 90 25.33 18.61 -3.26
N SER A 91 24.95 18.46 -4.53
CA SER A 91 25.75 18.91 -5.68
C SER A 91 25.85 20.44 -5.79
N ALA A 92 24.83 21.20 -5.36
CA ALA A 92 24.88 22.67 -5.43
C ALA A 92 25.89 23.31 -4.48
N LEU A 93 26.19 22.66 -3.33
CA LEU A 93 27.23 23.13 -2.42
C LEU A 93 28.62 22.75 -2.95
N ASP A 94 28.78 21.54 -3.47
CA ASP A 94 30.04 21.07 -4.06
C ASP A 94 30.41 21.86 -5.33
N GLU A 95 29.44 22.17 -6.20
CA GLU A 95 29.67 23.04 -7.37
C GLU A 95 30.05 24.47 -6.97
N LYS A 96 29.46 25.00 -5.89
CA LYS A 96 29.78 26.33 -5.40
C LYS A 96 31.18 26.38 -4.81
N GLN A 97 31.59 25.36 -4.07
CA GLN A 97 32.95 25.23 -3.54
C GLN A 97 33.98 25.11 -4.66
N LYS A 98 33.71 24.27 -5.67
CA LYS A 98 34.61 24.10 -6.81
C LYS A 98 34.78 25.40 -7.61
N LYS A 99 33.70 26.17 -7.77
CA LYS A 99 33.75 27.47 -8.44
C LYS A 99 34.54 28.52 -7.65
N GLU A 100 34.38 28.56 -6.33
CA GLU A 100 35.16 29.46 -5.46
C GLU A 100 36.65 29.08 -5.44
N GLU A 101 36.99 27.79 -5.51
CA GLU A 101 38.39 27.33 -5.62
C GLU A 101 39.03 27.68 -6.97
N GLU A 102 38.30 27.53 -8.08
CA GLU A 102 38.77 27.93 -9.41
C GLU A 102 38.96 29.45 -9.49
N GLU A 103 38.04 30.25 -8.94
CA GLU A 103 38.19 31.71 -8.87
C GLU A 103 39.41 32.13 -8.05
N LYS A 104 39.65 31.50 -6.88
CA LYS A 104 40.86 31.72 -6.08
C LYS A 104 42.14 31.32 -6.82
N LYS A 105 42.10 30.22 -7.59
CA LYS A 105 43.24 29.75 -8.38
C LYS A 105 43.57 30.72 -9.52
N VAL A 106 42.55 31.23 -10.20
CA VAL A 106 42.70 32.25 -11.25
C VAL A 106 43.16 33.59 -10.67
N GLU A 107 42.68 33.98 -9.48
CA GLU A 107 43.13 35.18 -8.78
C GLU A 107 44.60 35.09 -8.38
N PHE A 108 45.04 33.92 -7.90
CA PHE A 108 46.45 33.66 -7.60
C PHE A 108 47.33 33.66 -8.86
N GLU A 109 46.82 33.13 -9.98
CA GLU A 109 47.50 33.17 -11.28
C GLU A 109 47.56 34.60 -11.84
N ARG A 110 46.54 35.43 -11.58
CA ARG A 110 46.50 36.85 -11.93
C ARG A 110 47.47 37.68 -11.07
N GLN A 111 47.63 37.36 -9.79
CA GLN A 111 48.67 37.94 -8.93
C GLN A 111 50.08 37.56 -9.38
N ARG A 112 50.28 36.35 -9.91
CA ARG A 112 51.54 35.94 -10.55
C ARG A 112 51.80 36.64 -11.89
N LYS A 113 50.75 37.16 -12.52
CA LYS A 113 50.81 37.86 -13.81
C LYS A 113 50.78 39.38 -13.61
N MET A 114 51.70 39.90 -12.78
CA MET A 114 52.06 41.32 -12.83
C MET A 114 52.69 41.58 -14.21
N PRO A 115 52.21 42.55 -15.01
CA PRO A 115 52.95 42.95 -16.18
C PRO A 115 54.22 43.66 -15.70
N ASN A 116 55.39 43.16 -16.11
CA ASN A 116 56.61 43.95 -16.17
C ASN A 116 56.35 45.13 -17.12
N SER A 117 55.73 46.17 -16.57
CA SER A 117 55.55 47.46 -17.21
C SER A 117 56.90 48.17 -17.16
N VAL A 118 57.62 48.07 -18.28
CA VAL A 118 58.77 48.91 -18.62
C VAL A 118 58.38 50.38 -18.45
N MET A 119 58.80 50.98 -17.33
CA MET A 119 58.76 52.43 -17.15
C MET A 119 59.85 53.05 -18.01
N SER A 120 59.45 53.58 -19.16
CA SER A 120 60.21 54.60 -19.90
C SER A 120 60.04 55.96 -19.20
N PHE A 121 61.11 56.50 -18.63
CA PHE A 121 61.21 57.91 -18.23
C PHE A 121 62.25 58.63 -19.11
N PRO A 122 62.04 59.91 -19.44
CA PRO A 122 62.88 60.65 -20.36
C PRO A 122 64.16 61.18 -19.71
N VAL A 123 65.14 61.38 -20.56
CA VAL A 123 66.54 61.78 -20.30
C VAL A 123 66.64 63.20 -19.75
N ALA A 124 67.38 63.38 -18.65
CA ALA A 124 67.96 64.66 -18.26
C ALA A 124 69.30 64.47 -17.51
N SER A 125 70.39 64.75 -18.24
CA SER A 125 71.67 65.38 -17.87
C SER A 125 72.30 65.22 -16.45
N LEU A 126 73.50 64.58 -16.47
CA LEU A 126 74.73 64.79 -15.66
C LEU A 126 74.78 64.36 -14.17
N PRO A 127 75.97 64.10 -13.55
CA PRO A 127 77.35 64.03 -14.07
C PRO A 127 78.12 62.73 -13.72
N VAL A 128 79.34 62.64 -14.23
CA VAL A 128 80.41 61.65 -13.98
C VAL A 128 80.53 61.24 -12.50
N TRP A 129 80.34 59.95 -12.20
CA TRP A 129 80.83 59.32 -10.97
C TRP A 129 81.95 58.33 -11.26
N SER A 130 83.12 58.79 -10.80
CA SER A 130 84.33 58.11 -10.37
C SER A 130 84.22 56.60 -10.13
N LYS A 131 85.27 55.91 -10.59
CA LYS A 131 85.65 54.51 -10.36
C LYS A 131 85.66 54.12 -8.86
N VAL A 132 84.53 53.68 -8.30
CA VAL A 132 84.48 52.72 -7.17
C VAL A 132 83.15 51.95 -7.24
N ALA A 133 83.00 51.02 -8.19
CA ALA A 133 81.80 50.17 -8.29
C ALA A 133 82.08 48.76 -8.81
N THR A 134 83.27 48.21 -8.53
CA THR A 134 83.67 46.85 -8.95
C THR A 134 83.85 45.87 -7.79
N THR A 135 83.74 46.32 -6.53
CA THR A 135 83.74 45.42 -5.37
C THR A 135 82.32 45.01 -4.95
N SER A 136 81.32 45.90 -5.08
CA SER A 136 79.94 45.63 -4.65
C SER A 136 79.18 44.67 -5.56
N THR A 137 79.49 44.64 -6.87
CA THR A 137 78.90 43.67 -7.81
C THR A 137 79.42 42.26 -7.56
N ASN A 138 80.70 42.12 -7.21
CA ASN A 138 81.31 40.83 -6.89
C ASN A 138 80.76 40.26 -5.58
N SER A 139 80.61 41.08 -4.53
CA SER A 139 79.97 40.63 -3.28
C SER A 139 78.51 40.22 -3.50
N ARG A 140 77.75 40.97 -4.31
CA ARG A 140 76.36 40.61 -4.64
C ARG A 140 76.27 39.34 -5.50
N GLN A 141 77.23 39.12 -6.40
CA GLN A 141 77.33 37.88 -7.19
C GLN A 141 77.68 36.69 -6.29
N GLN A 142 78.62 36.85 -5.37
CA GLN A 142 78.95 35.84 -4.36
C GLN A 142 77.75 35.51 -3.47
N GLU A 143 76.99 36.50 -3.01
CA GLU A 143 75.76 36.26 -2.24
C GLU A 143 74.67 35.54 -3.05
N ILE A 144 74.58 35.78 -4.37
CA ILE A 144 73.63 35.10 -5.25
C ILE A 144 74.07 33.66 -5.48
N GLU A 145 75.36 33.44 -5.71
CA GLU A 145 75.94 32.11 -5.87
C GLU A 145 75.84 31.29 -4.58
N GLU A 146 76.13 31.88 -3.42
CA GLU A 146 75.96 31.26 -2.12
C GLU A 146 74.49 30.89 -1.86
N LYS A 147 73.54 31.78 -2.15
CA LYS A 147 72.10 31.47 -2.04
C LYS A 147 71.66 30.37 -3.00
N LEU A 148 72.22 30.31 -4.21
CA LEU A 148 71.94 29.23 -5.16
C LEU A 148 72.49 27.89 -4.67
N ILE A 149 73.66 27.89 -4.02
CA ILE A 149 74.26 26.69 -3.41
C ILE A 149 73.48 26.27 -2.17
N GLU A 150 73.06 27.21 -1.32
CA GLU A 150 72.19 26.95 -0.17
C GLU A 150 70.83 26.39 -0.60
N GLU A 151 70.23 26.95 -1.65
CA GLU A 151 68.99 26.46 -2.22
C GLU A 151 69.18 25.07 -2.85
N GLU A 152 70.29 24.84 -3.56
CA GLU A 152 70.60 23.53 -4.13
C GLU A 152 70.84 22.47 -3.04
N THR A 153 71.52 22.81 -1.96
CA THR A 153 71.74 21.91 -0.82
C THR A 153 70.45 21.63 -0.05
N ALA A 154 69.61 22.65 0.18
CA ALA A 154 68.28 22.48 0.76
C ALA A 154 67.41 21.56 -0.11
N ARG A 155 67.39 21.76 -1.43
CA ARG A 155 66.68 20.89 -2.38
C ARG A 155 67.18 19.44 -2.33
N ARG A 156 68.49 19.21 -2.29
CA ARG A 156 69.05 17.85 -2.17
C ARG A 156 68.66 17.17 -0.85
N VAL A 157 68.65 17.92 0.25
CA VAL A 157 68.20 17.42 1.56
C VAL A 157 66.70 17.09 1.52
N GLU A 158 65.88 17.98 0.97
CA GLU A 158 64.44 17.76 0.79
C GLU A 158 64.15 16.54 -0.07
N GLU A 159 64.86 16.35 -1.18
CA GLU A 159 64.71 15.16 -2.02
C GLU A 159 65.11 13.87 -1.30
N LEU A 160 66.19 13.88 -0.51
CA LEU A 160 66.60 12.70 0.27
C LEU A 160 65.62 12.37 1.39
N VAL A 161 65.05 13.41 2.03
CA VAL A 161 63.99 13.23 3.04
C VAL A 161 62.72 12.72 2.37
N ALA A 162 62.30 13.30 1.25
CA ALA A 162 61.13 12.86 0.50
C ALA A 162 61.26 11.41 0.04
N LYS A 163 62.41 11.02 -0.53
CA LYS A 163 62.70 9.63 -0.94
C LYS A 163 62.65 8.67 0.24
N ARG A 164 63.26 9.00 1.39
CA ARG A 164 63.21 8.16 2.59
C ARG A 164 61.79 8.02 3.14
N VAL A 165 61.03 9.11 3.20
CA VAL A 165 59.63 9.09 3.66
C VAL A 165 58.76 8.28 2.69
N GLU A 166 58.97 8.42 1.39
CA GLU A 166 58.25 7.68 0.37
C GLU A 166 58.52 6.18 0.44
N GLU A 167 59.78 5.77 0.60
CA GLU A 167 60.18 4.37 0.81
C GLU A 167 59.59 3.79 2.11
N GLU A 168 59.54 4.57 3.19
CA GLU A 168 58.91 4.14 4.45
C GLU A 168 57.39 4.01 4.32
N LEU A 169 56.76 4.95 3.63
CA LEU A 169 55.33 4.87 3.35
C LEU A 169 55.03 3.70 2.44
N GLU A 170 55.81 3.47 1.39
CA GLU A 170 55.60 2.38 0.42
C GLU A 170 55.61 1.00 1.09
N LYS A 171 56.54 0.78 2.04
CA LYS A 171 56.54 -0.46 2.84
C LYS A 171 55.29 -0.63 3.70
N ARG A 172 54.68 0.46 4.17
CA ARG A 172 53.46 0.45 5.01
C ARG A 172 52.17 0.55 4.20
N LYS A 173 52.23 1.05 2.95
CA LYS A 173 51.08 1.24 2.06
C LYS A 173 50.36 -0.07 1.85
N ASP A 174 51.07 -1.13 1.47
CA ASP A 174 50.46 -2.44 1.22
C ASP A 174 49.77 -3.01 2.46
N GLU A 175 50.32 -2.77 3.66
CA GLU A 175 49.74 -3.25 4.92
C GLU A 175 48.48 -2.45 5.29
N ILE A 176 48.57 -1.12 5.18
CA ILE A 176 47.44 -0.20 5.40
C ILE A 176 46.32 -0.49 4.40
N GLU A 177 46.64 -0.64 3.12
CA GLU A 177 45.68 -0.95 2.06
C GLU A 177 44.98 -2.29 2.31
N ARG A 178 45.74 -3.33 2.68
CA ARG A 178 45.17 -4.63 3.05
C ARG A 178 44.22 -4.52 4.24
N GLU A 179 44.58 -3.75 5.27
CA GLU A 179 43.72 -3.57 6.44
C GLU A 179 42.46 -2.75 6.11
N VAL A 180 42.60 -1.67 5.35
CA VAL A 180 41.48 -0.84 4.88
C VAL A 180 40.52 -1.69 4.04
N LEU A 181 41.04 -2.48 3.10
CA LEU A 181 40.22 -3.39 2.29
C LEU A 181 39.48 -4.40 3.17
N ARG A 182 40.14 -5.02 4.14
CA ARG A 182 39.47 -5.94 5.08
C ARG A 182 38.35 -5.27 5.86
N ARG A 183 38.58 -4.08 6.43
CA ARG A 183 37.55 -3.34 7.18
C ARG A 183 36.36 -2.94 6.29
N VAL A 184 36.63 -2.52 5.05
CA VAL A 184 35.58 -2.18 4.07
C VAL A 184 34.79 -3.40 3.67
N GLU A 185 35.44 -4.53 3.42
CA GLU A 185 34.77 -5.80 3.11
C GLU A 185 33.92 -6.30 4.29
N GLU A 186 34.43 -6.24 5.51
CA GLU A 186 33.69 -6.61 6.72
C GLU A 186 32.46 -5.70 6.92
N ALA A 187 32.63 -4.39 6.78
CA ALA A 187 31.52 -3.45 6.84
C ALA A 187 30.48 -3.73 5.74
N LYS A 188 30.94 -3.99 4.51
CA LYS A 188 30.08 -4.36 3.38
C LYS A 188 29.31 -5.66 3.67
N ARG A 189 29.98 -6.70 4.19
CA ARG A 189 29.33 -7.97 4.56
C ARG A 189 28.27 -7.80 5.66
N ILE A 190 28.54 -6.95 6.65
CA ILE A 190 27.57 -6.66 7.72
C ILE A 190 26.35 -5.96 7.13
N MET A 191 26.55 -4.93 6.31
CA MET A 191 25.46 -4.21 5.65
C MET A 191 24.65 -5.11 4.71
N GLU A 192 25.32 -5.93 3.90
CA GLU A 192 24.68 -6.88 2.99
C GLU A 192 23.85 -7.92 3.74
N ARG A 193 24.38 -8.45 4.85
CA ARG A 193 23.64 -9.40 5.70
C ARG A 193 22.39 -8.75 6.29
N GLN A 194 22.51 -7.54 6.83
CA GLN A 194 21.37 -6.80 7.40
C GLN A 194 20.31 -6.52 6.34
N LEU A 195 20.72 -6.09 5.14
CA LEU A 195 19.81 -5.83 4.03
C LEU A 195 19.07 -7.09 3.57
N LEU A 196 19.78 -8.22 3.45
CA LEU A 196 19.18 -9.50 3.09
C LEU A 196 18.18 -9.97 4.16
N GLU A 197 18.55 -9.88 5.43
CA GLU A 197 17.69 -10.27 6.55
C GLU A 197 16.42 -9.40 6.63
N GLU A 198 16.54 -8.09 6.38
CA GLU A 198 15.39 -7.19 6.29
C GLU A 198 14.48 -7.53 5.11
N LEU A 199 15.04 -7.83 3.94
CA LEU A 199 14.27 -8.25 2.77
C LEU A 199 13.56 -9.59 2.99
N GLU A 200 14.22 -10.55 3.63
CA GLU A 200 13.62 -11.84 4.00
C GLU A 200 12.47 -11.65 4.98
N ARG A 201 12.66 -10.81 6.01
CA ARG A 201 11.58 -10.46 6.95
C ARG A 201 10.40 -9.79 6.23
N GLN A 202 10.66 -8.86 5.32
CA GLN A 202 9.60 -8.21 4.54
C GLN A 202 8.83 -9.23 3.69
N ARG A 203 9.54 -10.09 2.95
CA ARG A 203 8.90 -11.17 2.16
C ARG A 203 8.09 -12.12 3.04
N GLN A 204 8.62 -12.53 4.18
CA GLN A 204 7.91 -13.39 5.12
C GLN A 204 6.67 -12.70 5.69
N ALA A 205 6.76 -11.42 6.03
CA ALA A 205 5.63 -10.63 6.51
C ALA A 205 4.55 -10.50 5.43
N GLU A 206 4.93 -10.20 4.19
CA GLU A 206 4.01 -10.14 3.06
C GLU A 206 3.31 -11.50 2.83
N LEU A 207 4.07 -12.59 2.78
CA LEU A 207 3.53 -13.94 2.65
C LEU A 207 2.62 -14.30 3.83
N ALA A 208 2.98 -13.95 5.05
CA ALA A 208 2.13 -14.17 6.23
C ALA A 208 0.83 -13.37 6.15
N THR A 209 0.88 -12.12 5.70
CA THR A 209 -0.35 -11.32 5.51
C THR A 209 -1.23 -11.86 4.38
N GLN A 210 -0.63 -12.41 3.31
CA GLN A 210 -1.38 -13.07 2.24
C GLN A 210 -2.01 -14.37 2.72
N LYS A 211 -1.26 -15.23 3.40
CA LYS A 211 -1.76 -16.46 4.00
C LYS A 211 -2.89 -16.21 4.99
N ALA A 212 -2.76 -15.22 5.87
CA ALA A 212 -3.82 -14.86 6.81
C ALA A 212 -5.11 -14.42 6.09
N ARG A 213 -4.99 -13.64 5.01
CA ARG A 213 -6.14 -13.26 4.17
C ARG A 213 -6.77 -14.46 3.47
N GLU A 214 -5.94 -15.36 2.93
CA GLU A 214 -6.39 -16.58 2.27
C GLU A 214 -7.09 -17.52 3.27
N GLU A 215 -6.56 -17.68 4.48
CA GLU A 215 -7.18 -18.45 5.56
C GLU A 215 -8.54 -17.87 5.98
N GLU A 216 -8.65 -16.53 6.08
CA GLU A 216 -9.93 -15.86 6.32
C GLU A 216 -10.93 -16.03 5.17
N GLU A 217 -10.47 -16.09 3.92
CA GLU A 217 -11.35 -16.38 2.78
C GLU A 217 -11.75 -17.85 2.75
N ASN A 218 -10.83 -18.76 3.04
CA ASN A 218 -11.09 -20.19 3.13
C ASN A 218 -12.02 -20.53 4.29
N SER A 219 -11.93 -19.85 5.43
CA SER A 219 -12.89 -20.02 6.52
C SER A 219 -14.28 -19.56 6.11
N LYS A 220 -14.40 -18.39 5.45
CA LYS A 220 -15.67 -17.92 4.89
C LYS A 220 -16.25 -18.88 3.86
N ARG A 221 -15.41 -19.46 2.99
CA ARG A 221 -15.83 -20.46 2.00
C ARG A 221 -16.37 -21.71 2.68
N LYS A 222 -15.67 -22.24 3.69
CA LYS A 222 -16.10 -23.40 4.48
C LYS A 222 -17.40 -23.12 5.23
N GLU A 223 -17.56 -21.92 5.78
CA GLU A 223 -18.81 -21.51 6.44
C GLU A 223 -19.98 -21.47 5.44
N LEU A 224 -19.76 -20.90 4.25
CA LEU A 224 -20.77 -20.88 3.19
C LEU A 224 -21.11 -22.28 2.68
N GLU A 225 -20.11 -23.13 2.49
CA GLU A 225 -20.28 -24.53 2.10
C GLU A 225 -21.11 -25.28 3.15
N LYS A 226 -20.80 -25.11 4.44
CA LYS A 226 -21.59 -25.68 5.53
C LYS A 226 -23.04 -25.22 5.51
N ILE A 227 -23.31 -23.94 5.25
CA ILE A 227 -24.68 -23.41 5.15
C ILE A 227 -25.40 -24.01 3.94
N LEU A 228 -24.72 -24.16 2.80
CA LEU A 228 -25.29 -24.77 1.60
C LEU A 228 -25.59 -26.25 1.82
N GLU A 229 -24.69 -27.00 2.47
CA GLU A 229 -24.92 -28.39 2.85
C GLU A 229 -26.12 -28.53 3.80
N GLU A 230 -26.21 -27.70 4.83
CA GLU A 230 -27.34 -27.70 5.75
C GLU A 230 -28.66 -27.34 5.05
N ASN A 231 -28.63 -26.42 4.09
CA ASN A 231 -29.81 -26.09 3.29
C ASN A 231 -30.22 -27.25 2.38
N ASN A 232 -29.26 -27.86 1.69
CA ASN A 232 -29.49 -29.03 0.84
C ASN A 232 -30.03 -30.22 1.64
N ARG A 233 -29.51 -30.47 2.85
CA ARG A 233 -30.07 -31.48 3.76
C ARG A 233 -31.52 -31.19 4.12
N LYS A 234 -31.86 -29.94 4.46
CA LYS A 234 -33.25 -29.55 4.75
C LYS A 234 -34.18 -29.75 3.55
N ILE A 235 -33.71 -29.46 2.34
CA ILE A 235 -34.48 -29.69 1.12
C ILE A 235 -34.69 -31.19 0.90
N ALA A 236 -33.63 -31.99 1.04
CA ALA A 236 -33.71 -33.45 0.89
C ALA A 236 -34.65 -34.07 1.94
N ASP A 237 -34.54 -33.66 3.20
CA ASP A 237 -35.41 -34.13 4.28
C ASP A 237 -36.88 -33.73 4.03
N ALA A 238 -37.14 -32.51 3.55
CA ALA A 238 -38.48 -32.08 3.20
C ALA A 238 -39.06 -32.88 2.02
N GLN A 239 -38.25 -33.13 0.99
CA GLN A 239 -38.65 -33.97 -0.14
C GLN A 239 -38.91 -35.42 0.28
N ALA A 240 -38.08 -35.97 1.17
CA ALA A 240 -38.26 -37.31 1.72
C ALA A 240 -39.56 -37.43 2.52
N ARG A 241 -39.89 -36.42 3.35
CA ARG A 241 -41.17 -36.38 4.07
C ARG A 241 -42.36 -36.31 3.14
N LEU A 242 -42.30 -35.47 2.10
CA LEU A 242 -43.38 -35.39 1.10
C LEU A 242 -43.54 -36.72 0.35
N ALA A 243 -42.44 -37.39 0.01
CA ALA A 243 -42.49 -38.70 -0.63
C ALA A 243 -43.06 -39.77 0.31
N GLU A 244 -42.69 -39.75 1.60
CA GLU A 244 -43.23 -40.65 2.62
C GLU A 244 -44.74 -40.44 2.81
N ASP A 245 -45.20 -39.18 2.90
CA ASP A 245 -46.62 -38.87 3.02
C ASP A 245 -47.40 -39.30 1.76
N GLN A 246 -46.84 -39.11 0.56
CA GLN A 246 -47.44 -39.61 -0.68
C GLN A 246 -47.57 -41.14 -0.68
N LEU A 247 -46.52 -41.85 -0.23
CA LEU A 247 -46.56 -43.31 -0.10
C LEU A 247 -47.62 -43.76 0.91
N ARG A 248 -47.72 -43.09 2.08
CA ARG A 248 -48.75 -43.39 3.09
C ARG A 248 -50.16 -43.23 2.52
N ILE A 249 -50.44 -42.18 1.76
CA ILE A 249 -51.74 -41.96 1.12
C ILE A 249 -52.07 -43.10 0.16
N VAL A 250 -51.10 -43.54 -0.65
CA VAL A 250 -51.29 -44.66 -1.60
C VAL A 250 -51.51 -45.98 -0.85
N GLU A 251 -50.76 -46.24 0.21
CA GLU A 251 -50.95 -47.42 1.06
C GLU A 251 -52.32 -47.42 1.75
N GLU A 252 -52.77 -46.28 2.24
CA GLU A 252 -54.09 -46.11 2.86
C GLU A 252 -55.20 -46.31 1.84
N GLN A 253 -55.09 -45.74 0.64
CA GLN A 253 -56.02 -46.00 -0.46
C GLN A 253 -56.08 -47.48 -0.84
N ARG A 254 -54.92 -48.16 -0.85
CA ARG A 254 -54.85 -49.61 -1.08
C ARG A 254 -55.58 -50.39 0.02
N LYS A 255 -55.39 -50.02 1.29
CA LYS A 255 -56.11 -50.64 2.43
C LYS A 255 -57.61 -50.42 2.35
N ILE A 256 -58.05 -49.18 2.10
CA ILE A 256 -59.48 -48.86 1.93
C ILE A 256 -60.09 -49.67 0.79
N HIS A 257 -59.38 -49.81 -0.33
CA HIS A 257 -59.86 -50.62 -1.45
C HIS A 257 -59.95 -52.10 -1.08
N GLU A 258 -58.96 -52.65 -0.37
CA GLU A 258 -58.98 -54.03 0.12
C GLU A 258 -60.15 -54.27 1.10
N GLU A 259 -60.38 -53.34 2.03
CA GLU A 259 -61.50 -53.38 2.97
C GLU A 259 -62.86 -53.28 2.27
N ARG A 260 -63.00 -52.39 1.28
CA ARG A 260 -64.22 -52.30 0.46
C ARG A 260 -64.51 -53.60 -0.28
N MET A 261 -63.49 -54.21 -0.88
CA MET A 261 -63.64 -55.49 -1.56
C MET A 261 -64.03 -56.62 -0.60
N LYS A 262 -63.46 -56.66 0.60
CA LYS A 262 -63.86 -57.63 1.64
C LYS A 262 -65.30 -57.43 2.09
N LEU A 263 -65.69 -56.18 2.36
CA LEU A 263 -67.03 -55.85 2.83
C LEU A 263 -68.08 -56.11 1.74
N GLU A 264 -67.75 -55.89 0.46
CA GLU A 264 -68.61 -56.24 -0.67
C GLU A 264 -68.73 -57.76 -0.85
N GLN A 265 -67.63 -58.51 -0.74
CA GLN A 265 -67.68 -59.97 -0.72
C GLN A 265 -68.50 -60.51 0.45
N GLU A 266 -68.40 -59.89 1.63
CA GLU A 266 -69.16 -60.26 2.81
C GLU A 266 -70.66 -59.97 2.62
N ARG A 267 -71.03 -58.79 2.09
CA ARG A 267 -72.42 -58.48 1.72
C ARG A 267 -72.97 -59.45 0.68
N GLN A 268 -72.19 -59.83 -0.33
CA GLN A 268 -72.61 -60.84 -1.31
C GLN A 268 -72.78 -62.23 -0.69
N ARG A 269 -71.93 -62.62 0.27
CA ARG A 269 -72.08 -63.87 1.02
C ARG A 269 -73.34 -63.84 1.87
N GLN A 270 -73.56 -62.76 2.61
CA GLN A 270 -74.78 -62.55 3.41
C GLN A 270 -76.03 -62.59 2.52
N GLN A 271 -76.06 -61.89 1.38
CA GLN A 271 -77.18 -61.97 0.43
C GLN A 271 -77.42 -63.39 -0.10
N LYS A 272 -76.36 -64.14 -0.41
CA LYS A 272 -76.48 -65.55 -0.83
C LYS A 272 -76.99 -66.43 0.31
N GLU A 273 -76.55 -66.20 1.54
CA GLU A 273 -77.00 -66.91 2.73
C GLU A 273 -78.45 -66.57 3.09
N GLU A 274 -78.85 -65.31 3.00
CA GLU A 274 -80.23 -64.83 3.17
C GLU A 274 -81.14 -65.41 2.08
N GLN A 275 -80.75 -65.34 0.80
CA GLN A 275 -81.48 -66.01 -0.29
C GLN A 275 -81.59 -67.52 -0.04
N LYS A 276 -80.53 -68.15 0.47
CA LYS A 276 -80.53 -69.58 0.79
C LYS A 276 -81.44 -69.91 1.98
N MET A 277 -81.51 -69.04 2.98
CA MET A 277 -82.45 -69.12 4.10
C MET A 277 -83.91 -68.98 3.62
N ILE A 278 -84.21 -67.97 2.80
CA ILE A 278 -85.55 -67.70 2.25
C ILE A 278 -86.00 -68.82 1.31
N LEU A 279 -85.10 -69.30 0.44
CA LEU A 279 -85.37 -70.37 -0.51
C LEU A 279 -85.37 -71.77 0.15
N GLY A 280 -85.07 -71.87 1.45
CA GLY A 280 -85.10 -73.12 2.21
C GLY A 280 -84.11 -74.19 1.73
N LYS A 281 -83.02 -73.80 1.05
CA LYS A 281 -82.02 -74.73 0.51
C LYS A 281 -80.90 -74.96 1.52
N GLY A 282 -80.57 -76.22 1.78
CA GLY A 282 -79.76 -76.60 2.95
C GLY A 282 -80.63 -76.67 4.20
N LYS A 283 -80.10 -77.16 5.31
CA LYS A 283 -80.83 -77.49 6.55
C LYS A 283 -81.43 -76.25 7.29
N SER A 284 -81.73 -75.15 6.60
CA SER A 284 -82.18 -73.86 7.12
C SER A 284 -83.67 -73.81 7.49
N ARG A 285 -84.51 -74.68 6.91
CA ARG A 285 -85.95 -74.74 7.25
C ARG A 285 -86.11 -75.41 8.62
N PRO A 286 -86.54 -74.70 9.69
CA PRO A 286 -86.75 -75.31 10.99
C PRO A 286 -87.79 -76.42 10.86
N LYS A 287 -87.43 -77.64 11.29
CA LYS A 287 -88.37 -78.76 11.33
C LYS A 287 -89.39 -78.48 12.44
N LEU A 288 -90.50 -77.85 12.06
CA LEU A 288 -91.69 -77.78 12.90
C LEU A 288 -92.26 -79.19 13.04
N SER A 289 -91.95 -79.84 14.15
CA SER A 289 -92.62 -81.07 14.57
C SER A 289 -94.00 -80.70 15.12
N PHE A 290 -95.03 -80.82 14.29
CA PHE A 290 -96.41 -80.75 14.75
C PHE A 290 -96.79 -82.08 15.39
N SER A 291 -96.83 -82.14 16.73
CA SER A 291 -97.51 -83.22 17.43
C SER A 291 -99.02 -82.98 17.30
N LEU A 292 -99.70 -83.69 16.40
CA LEU A 292 -101.16 -83.74 16.40
C LEU A 292 -101.59 -84.46 17.68
N LYS A 293 -102.13 -83.71 18.65
CA LYS A 293 -102.88 -84.29 19.75
C LYS A 293 -104.18 -84.83 19.16
N ALA A 294 -104.29 -86.15 19.04
CA ALA A 294 -105.57 -86.80 18.79
C ALA A 294 -106.47 -86.53 20.00
N THR A 295 -107.57 -85.83 19.80
CA THR A 295 -108.63 -85.67 20.79
C THR A 295 -109.76 -86.64 20.41
N GLU A 296 -110.05 -87.57 21.33
CA GLU A 296 -111.24 -88.43 21.38
C GLU A 296 -112.55 -87.63 21.43
#